data_AF-A0A0G1DEN5-F1
#
_entry.id   AF-A0A0G1DEN5-F1
#
_cell.length_a   1.000
_cell.length_b   1.000
_cell.length_c   1.000
_cell.angle_alpha   90.00
_cell.angle_beta   90.00
_cell.angle_gamma   90.00
#
_symmetry.space_group_name_H-M   'P 1'
#
loop_
_entity.id
_entity.type
_entity.pdbx_description
1 polymer ?
#
loop_
_entity_poly.entity_id
_entity_poly.type
_entity_poly.pdbx_seq_one_letter_code
_entity_poly.pdbx_strand_id
1 'polypeptide(L)'
;MDKDKFINDIVFEWIKLDLMHMKNDIPPRKYEQGNIHFPLVLYTLSCMDFLGAFLHDRPLGPGTSSIGDYIGGCGFDAEEYNANLLKQLYRNNLAHNYFPYGSITRNGYSRLFYKGPHYDINLDAEKLVNDFLESLATFATKLTNDRYEKRMTEYKSIRENFLEDHKDFIDSLEKYPNDEELHGPSLAAPEDESSYTRTGESTSNSTNTSVDKNSISGPPIGAGDSGVDGNYMPKSGPSGAKGPLNITN
;
A
#
# COMPACT_ATOMS: atom_id res chain seq x y z
N MET A 1 -11.19 26.04 7.07
CA MET A 1 -11.91 24.87 6.54
C MET A 1 -12.66 24.23 7.70
N ASP A 2 -13.96 24.02 7.55
CA ASP A 2 -14.78 23.23 8.48
C ASP A 2 -14.65 21.73 8.17
N LYS A 3 -15.23 20.88 9.04
CA LYS A 3 -15.11 19.42 8.92
C LYS A 3 -15.72 18.90 7.62
N ASP A 4 -16.87 19.43 7.22
CA ASP A 4 -17.61 18.91 6.07
C ASP A 4 -16.85 19.20 4.77
N LYS A 5 -16.27 20.40 4.64
CA LYS A 5 -15.34 20.72 3.55
C LYS A 5 -14.08 19.86 3.57
N PHE A 6 -13.51 19.59 4.74
CA PHE A 6 -12.38 18.67 4.84
C PHE A 6 -12.73 17.27 4.32
N ILE A 7 -13.88 16.73 4.70
CA ILE A 7 -14.34 15.42 4.25
C ILE A 7 -14.60 15.41 2.73
N ASN A 8 -15.28 16.41 2.20
CA ASN A 8 -15.61 16.43 0.78
C ASN A 8 -14.37 16.72 -0.08
N ASP A 9 -13.72 17.86 0.16
CA ASP A 9 -12.67 18.38 -0.73
C ASP A 9 -11.35 17.59 -0.55
N ILE A 10 -10.98 17.25 0.68
CA ILE A 10 -9.68 16.58 0.93
C ILE A 10 -9.81 15.07 0.88
N VAL A 11 -10.79 14.50 1.59
CA VAL A 11 -10.88 13.04 1.72
C VAL A 11 -11.49 12.40 0.48
N PHE A 12 -12.62 12.92 0.01
CA PHE A 12 -13.35 12.31 -1.11
C PHE A 12 -12.96 12.84 -2.49
N GLU A 13 -12.55 14.09 -2.62
CA GLU A 13 -12.02 14.59 -3.89
C GLU A 13 -10.53 14.27 -3.99
N TRP A 14 -9.66 14.88 -3.20
CA TRP A 14 -8.22 14.74 -3.43
C TRP A 14 -7.70 13.33 -3.15
N ILE A 15 -7.83 12.83 -1.92
CA ILE A 15 -7.24 11.53 -1.53
C ILE A 15 -7.86 10.37 -2.32
N LYS A 16 -9.20 10.32 -2.38
CA LYS A 16 -9.90 9.21 -3.03
C LYS A 16 -9.68 9.21 -4.54
N LEU A 17 -9.85 10.37 -5.22
CA LEU A 17 -9.72 10.41 -6.68
C LEU A 17 -8.28 10.20 -7.10
N ASP A 18 -7.30 10.82 -6.42
CA ASP A 18 -5.89 10.58 -6.71
C ASP A 18 -5.54 9.10 -6.59
N LEU A 19 -5.98 8.45 -5.51
CA LEU A 19 -5.68 7.04 -5.32
C LEU A 19 -6.40 6.15 -6.34
N MET A 20 -7.64 6.49 -6.73
CA MET A 20 -8.34 5.80 -7.80
C MET A 20 -7.62 5.95 -9.14
N HIS A 21 -7.14 7.15 -9.49
CA HIS A 21 -6.35 7.39 -10.69
C HIS A 21 -5.03 6.62 -10.64
N MET A 22 -4.26 6.72 -9.55
CA MET A 22 -3.01 5.95 -9.37
C MET A 22 -3.24 4.44 -9.53
N LYS A 23 -4.32 3.91 -8.94
CA LYS A 23 -4.68 2.51 -9.04
C LYS A 23 -5.02 2.11 -10.48
N ASN A 24 -5.82 2.90 -11.18
CA ASN A 24 -6.35 2.56 -12.51
C ASN A 24 -5.33 2.82 -13.63
N ASP A 25 -4.54 3.88 -13.52
CA ASP A 25 -3.63 4.35 -14.56
C ASP A 25 -2.29 3.61 -14.52
N ILE A 26 -1.88 3.13 -13.34
CA ILE A 26 -0.72 2.24 -13.21
C ILE A 26 -1.21 0.83 -13.52
N PRO A 27 -0.84 0.20 -14.65
CA PRO A 27 -1.30 -1.15 -14.96
C PRO A 27 -0.73 -2.17 -13.97
N PRO A 28 -1.52 -3.15 -13.49
CA PRO A 28 -1.01 -4.28 -12.74
C PRO A 28 0.00 -5.05 -13.59
N ARG A 29 1.20 -5.27 -13.06
CA ARG A 29 2.22 -6.08 -13.74
C ARG A 29 2.37 -7.39 -13.01
N LYS A 30 1.58 -8.36 -13.47
CA LYS A 30 1.54 -9.69 -12.87
C LYS A 30 2.93 -10.33 -12.97
N TYR A 31 3.39 -10.89 -11.86
CA TYR A 31 4.65 -11.64 -11.74
C TYR A 31 5.94 -10.83 -11.89
N GLU A 32 5.87 -9.50 -12.06
CA GLU A 32 7.06 -8.66 -12.01
C GLU A 32 7.46 -8.49 -10.53
N GLN A 33 8.59 -9.08 -10.16
CA GLN A 33 9.14 -8.98 -8.81
C GLN A 33 9.77 -7.61 -8.64
N GLY A 34 9.37 -6.91 -7.59
CA GLY A 34 9.95 -5.61 -7.23
C GLY A 34 8.90 -4.64 -6.72
N ASN A 35 9.37 -3.48 -6.25
CA ASN A 35 8.53 -2.45 -5.68
C ASN A 35 7.93 -1.51 -6.73
N ILE A 36 7.63 -2.01 -7.92
CA ILE A 36 6.94 -1.24 -8.96
C ILE A 36 5.55 -0.74 -8.50
N HIS A 37 4.96 -1.44 -7.54
CA HIS A 37 3.67 -1.10 -6.92
C HIS A 37 3.86 -0.39 -5.57
N PHE A 38 5.10 -0.14 -5.15
CA PHE A 38 5.39 0.60 -3.92
C PHE A 38 4.82 2.01 -3.90
N PRO A 39 4.81 2.81 -4.99
CA PRO A 39 4.18 4.13 -4.94
C PRO A 39 2.71 4.09 -4.52
N LEU A 40 1.97 3.07 -4.97
CA LEU A 40 0.57 2.88 -4.62
C LEU A 40 0.41 2.58 -3.13
N VAL A 41 1.19 1.63 -2.60
CA VAL A 41 1.20 1.29 -1.17
C VAL A 41 1.69 2.45 -0.31
N LEU A 42 2.72 3.16 -0.76
CA LEU A 42 3.31 4.31 -0.08
C LEU A 42 2.24 5.38 0.11
N TYR A 43 1.56 5.77 -0.98
CA TYR A 43 0.52 6.77 -0.92
C TYR A 43 -0.63 6.33 -0.01
N THR A 44 -1.14 5.11 -0.16
CA THR A 44 -2.22 4.60 0.69
C THR A 44 -1.85 4.60 2.18
N LEU A 45 -0.66 4.14 2.54
CA LEU A 45 -0.21 4.13 3.94
C LEU A 45 0.04 5.55 4.48
N SER A 46 0.54 6.47 3.66
CA SER A 46 0.66 7.89 4.03
C SER A 46 -0.72 8.52 4.29
N CYS A 47 -1.73 8.18 3.48
CA CYS A 47 -3.10 8.63 3.72
C CYS A 47 -3.70 8.01 4.99
N MET A 48 -3.48 6.72 5.25
CA MET A 48 -3.89 6.07 6.50
C MET A 48 -3.23 6.74 7.72
N ASP A 49 -1.94 7.08 7.63
CA ASP A 49 -1.23 7.76 8.71
C ASP A 49 -1.81 9.17 8.94
N PHE A 50 -1.99 9.94 7.87
CA PHE A 50 -2.56 11.29 7.92
C PHE A 50 -3.99 11.31 8.49
N LEU A 51 -4.88 10.47 7.97
CA LEU A 51 -6.28 10.40 8.39
C LEU A 51 -6.41 9.76 9.77
N GLY A 52 -5.61 8.74 10.07
CA GLY A 52 -5.59 8.09 11.38
C GLY A 52 -5.25 9.05 12.51
N ALA A 53 -4.43 10.07 12.25
CA ALA A 53 -4.12 11.12 13.21
C ALA A 53 -5.35 11.94 13.62
N PHE A 54 -6.39 12.02 12.78
CA PHE A 54 -7.67 12.67 13.13
C PHE A 54 -8.56 11.76 13.98
N LEU A 55 -8.36 10.45 13.96
CA LEU A 55 -9.13 9.50 14.79
C LEU A 55 -8.52 9.32 16.19
N HIS A 56 -7.33 9.87 16.42
CA HIS A 56 -6.62 9.71 17.67
C HIS A 56 -7.15 10.65 18.77
N ASP A 57 -7.44 10.10 19.95
CA ASP A 57 -7.97 10.87 21.08
C ASP A 57 -6.87 11.59 21.89
N ARG A 58 -5.60 11.23 21.68
CA ARG A 58 -4.45 11.72 22.47
C ARG A 58 -3.46 12.45 21.56
N PRO A 59 -2.59 13.31 22.11
CA PRO A 59 -1.48 13.86 21.33
C PRO A 59 -0.61 12.72 20.78
N LEU A 60 -0.20 12.81 19.52
CA LEU A 60 0.69 11.82 18.90
C LEU A 60 2.04 11.82 19.62
N GLY A 61 2.19 10.93 20.59
CA GLY A 61 3.44 10.70 21.29
C GLY A 61 4.39 9.79 20.51
N PRO A 62 5.67 9.72 20.92
CA PRO A 62 6.61 8.74 20.39
C PRO A 62 6.05 7.31 20.52
N GLY A 63 5.92 6.59 19.40
CA GLY A 63 5.40 5.22 19.37
C GLY A 63 3.90 5.09 19.08
N THR A 64 3.14 6.19 18.99
CA THR A 64 1.78 6.16 18.45
C THR A 64 1.77 5.77 16.98
N SER A 65 0.71 5.08 16.55
CA SER A 65 0.60 4.54 15.20
C SER A 65 -0.68 5.04 14.58
N SER A 66 -0.64 6.18 13.91
CA SER A 66 -1.81 6.74 13.25
C SER A 66 -2.38 5.76 12.21
N ILE A 67 -1.53 4.99 11.50
CA ILE A 67 -1.98 3.85 10.68
C ILE A 67 -2.79 2.82 11.50
N GLY A 68 -2.37 2.51 12.72
CA GLY A 68 -3.08 1.57 13.60
C GLY A 68 -4.40 2.13 14.11
N ASP A 69 -4.44 3.42 14.45
CA ASP A 69 -5.66 4.13 14.81
C ASP A 69 -6.65 4.17 13.64
N TYR A 70 -6.16 4.33 12.42
CA TYR A 70 -6.99 4.26 11.22
C TYR A 70 -7.60 2.88 11.01
N ILE A 71 -6.77 1.82 11.06
CA ILE A 71 -7.18 0.41 10.94
C ILE A 71 -8.25 0.10 11.99
N GLY A 72 -7.98 0.41 13.27
CA GLY A 72 -8.92 0.14 14.36
C GLY A 72 -10.19 0.99 14.29
N GLY A 73 -10.07 2.27 13.94
CA GLY A 73 -11.19 3.21 13.85
C GLY A 73 -12.15 2.91 12.70
N CYS A 74 -11.62 2.38 11.59
CA CYS A 74 -12.39 2.08 10.39
C CYS A 74 -12.85 0.62 10.30
N GLY A 75 -12.54 -0.21 11.30
CA GLY A 75 -13.10 -1.57 11.41
C GLY A 75 -12.44 -2.60 10.49
N PHE A 76 -11.17 -2.39 10.15
CA PHE A 76 -10.39 -3.40 9.43
C PHE A 76 -10.21 -4.66 10.27
N ASP A 77 -10.09 -5.82 9.63
CA ASP A 77 -9.79 -7.07 10.33
C ASP A 77 -8.37 -7.03 10.92
N ALA A 78 -8.26 -7.02 12.24
CA ALA A 78 -7.00 -6.96 12.96
C ALA A 78 -6.11 -8.20 12.74
N GLU A 79 -6.69 -9.36 12.37
CA GLU A 79 -5.92 -10.55 12.03
C GLU A 79 -5.25 -10.43 10.65
N GLU A 80 -5.88 -9.68 9.74
CA GLU A 80 -5.37 -9.41 8.40
C GLU A 80 -4.43 -8.18 8.38
N TYR A 81 -4.70 -7.17 9.21
CA TYR A 81 -4.02 -5.88 9.21
C TYR A 81 -3.03 -5.72 10.37
N ASN A 82 -1.81 -6.23 10.18
CA ASN A 82 -0.71 -5.98 11.12
C ASN A 82 -0.04 -4.62 10.85
N ALA A 83 -0.40 -3.60 11.64
CA ALA A 83 0.13 -2.24 11.50
C ALA A 83 1.67 -2.14 11.61
N ASN A 84 2.29 -2.98 12.44
CA ASN A 84 3.76 -2.99 12.57
C ASN A 84 4.42 -3.56 11.31
N LEU A 85 3.84 -4.62 10.73
CA LEU A 85 4.33 -5.19 9.47
C LEU A 85 4.15 -4.21 8.31
N LEU A 86 3.01 -3.52 8.23
CA LEU A 86 2.78 -2.45 7.25
C LEU A 86 3.83 -1.33 7.37
N LYS A 87 4.13 -0.87 8.59
CA LYS A 87 5.17 0.13 8.84
C LYS A 87 6.58 -0.35 8.47
N GLN A 88 6.91 -1.60 8.76
CA GLN A 88 8.20 -2.18 8.41
C GLN A 88 8.35 -2.29 6.89
N LEU A 89 7.30 -2.76 6.19
CA LEU A 89 7.29 -2.79 4.73
C LEU A 89 7.40 -1.37 4.16
N TYR A 90 6.65 -0.39 4.68
CA TYR A 90 6.76 1.02 4.30
C TYR A 90 8.20 1.55 4.40
N ARG A 91 8.87 1.35 5.54
CA ARG A 91 10.23 1.88 5.78
C ARG A 91 11.31 1.14 5.00
N ASN A 92 11.24 -0.18 4.95
CA ASN A 92 12.31 -1.00 4.38
C ASN A 92 12.21 -1.09 2.85
N ASN A 93 11.01 -0.97 2.28
CA ASN A 93 10.84 -1.01 0.83
C ASN A 93 11.38 0.24 0.10
N LEU A 94 11.63 1.33 0.82
CA LEU A 94 12.39 2.49 0.31
C LEU A 94 13.81 2.09 -0.14
N ALA A 95 14.38 1.03 0.44
CA ALA A 95 15.71 0.49 0.11
C ALA A 95 15.67 -0.97 -0.34
N HIS A 96 14.57 -1.40 -0.98
CA HIS A 96 14.31 -2.82 -1.27
C HIS A 96 15.36 -3.54 -2.11
N ASN A 97 16.07 -2.81 -2.97
CA ASN A 97 17.19 -3.36 -3.73
C ASN A 97 18.36 -3.82 -2.84
N TYR A 98 18.40 -3.34 -1.60
CA TYR A 98 19.47 -3.60 -0.64
C TYR A 98 19.00 -4.44 0.55
N PHE A 99 17.72 -4.33 0.97
CA PHE A 99 17.19 -5.03 2.15
C PHE A 99 15.75 -5.55 1.93
N PRO A 100 15.55 -6.57 1.08
CA PRO A 100 14.22 -7.09 0.82
C PRO A 100 13.68 -7.88 2.02
N TYR A 101 12.70 -7.31 2.73
CA TYR A 101 11.93 -8.02 3.76
C TYR A 101 10.65 -8.67 3.21
N GLY A 102 10.26 -8.32 1.98
CA GLY A 102 9.06 -8.81 1.32
C GLY A 102 8.91 -8.22 -0.07
N SER A 103 7.78 -8.51 -0.71
CA SER A 103 7.42 -7.94 -2.01
C SER A 103 6.05 -7.27 -1.99
N ILE A 104 5.82 -6.39 -2.96
CA ILE A 104 4.52 -5.76 -3.19
C ILE A 104 4.00 -6.22 -4.54
N THR A 105 2.76 -6.67 -4.55
CA THR A 105 2.10 -7.26 -5.72
C THR A 105 0.76 -6.57 -5.98
N ARG A 106 0.23 -6.71 -7.20
CA ARG A 106 -1.15 -6.32 -7.55
C ARG A 106 -1.86 -7.49 -8.21
N ASN A 107 -2.01 -8.55 -7.44
CA ASN A 107 -2.58 -9.81 -7.92
C ASN A 107 -4.09 -9.91 -7.63
N GLY A 108 -4.62 -9.08 -6.72
CA GLY A 108 -6.03 -9.10 -6.36
C GLY A 108 -6.41 -10.33 -5.53
N TYR A 109 -5.48 -10.86 -4.73
CA TYR A 109 -5.77 -11.90 -3.75
C TYR A 109 -6.75 -11.39 -2.69
N SER A 110 -7.49 -12.33 -2.10
CA SER A 110 -8.46 -12.02 -1.04
C SER A 110 -7.83 -11.66 0.31
N ARG A 111 -6.52 -11.89 0.50
CA ARG A 111 -5.78 -11.56 1.72
C ARG A 111 -4.74 -10.49 1.46
N LEU A 112 -4.64 -9.51 2.37
CA LEU A 112 -3.65 -8.44 2.34
C LEU A 112 -2.21 -8.97 2.35
N PHE A 113 -1.93 -9.89 3.27
CA PHE A 113 -0.62 -10.53 3.40
C PHE A 113 -0.68 -12.01 3.01
N TYR A 114 0.32 -12.45 2.27
CA TYR A 114 0.44 -13.85 1.87
C TYR A 114 1.90 -14.27 1.64
N LYS A 115 2.13 -15.59 1.75
CA LYS A 115 3.43 -16.18 1.42
C LYS A 115 3.55 -16.40 -0.08
N GLY A 116 4.70 -16.05 -0.64
CA GLY A 116 4.98 -16.16 -2.06
C GLY A 116 6.22 -17.00 -2.31
N PRO A 117 6.44 -17.43 -3.57
CA PRO A 117 7.52 -18.36 -3.90
C PRO A 117 8.94 -17.76 -3.80
N HIS A 118 9.06 -16.43 -3.89
CA HIS A 118 10.36 -15.73 -3.90
C HIS A 118 10.60 -14.86 -2.66
N TYR A 119 9.52 -14.48 -1.98
CA TYR A 119 9.56 -13.71 -0.74
C TYR A 119 8.56 -14.33 0.23
N ASP A 120 9.00 -14.57 1.46
CA ASP A 120 8.16 -15.17 2.50
C ASP A 120 6.95 -14.29 2.85
N ILE A 121 7.05 -12.98 2.61
CA ILE A 121 6.00 -12.01 2.90
C ILE A 121 5.73 -11.19 1.63
N ASN A 122 4.48 -11.20 1.19
CA ASN A 122 3.99 -10.40 0.07
C ASN A 122 2.79 -9.61 0.55
N LEU A 123 2.73 -8.34 0.14
CA LEU A 123 1.60 -7.47 0.35
C LEU A 123 0.84 -7.32 -0.98
N ASP A 124 -0.47 -7.50 -0.94
CA ASP A 124 -1.34 -7.19 -2.08
C ASP A 124 -1.77 -5.73 -2.01
N ALA A 125 -1.18 -4.90 -2.88
CA ALA A 125 -1.52 -3.49 -2.98
C ALA A 125 -2.94 -3.27 -3.50
N GLU A 126 -3.47 -4.20 -4.31
CA GLU A 126 -4.84 -4.09 -4.81
C GLU A 126 -5.85 -4.22 -3.67
N LYS A 127 -5.65 -5.21 -2.79
CA LYS A 127 -6.46 -5.42 -1.59
C LYS A 127 -6.36 -4.22 -0.65
N LEU A 128 -5.14 -3.77 -0.34
CA LEU A 128 -4.91 -2.62 0.54
C LEU A 128 -5.65 -1.37 0.08
N VAL A 129 -5.55 -1.05 -1.21
CA VAL A 129 -6.18 0.13 -1.80
C VAL A 129 -7.69 0.02 -1.78
N ASN A 130 -8.25 -1.13 -2.18
CA ASN A 130 -9.69 -1.32 -2.21
C ASN A 130 -10.29 -1.19 -0.80
N ASP A 131 -9.71 -1.88 0.18
CA ASP A 131 -10.16 -1.79 1.57
C ASP A 131 -10.05 -0.36 2.10
N PHE A 132 -8.97 0.35 1.78
CA PHE A 132 -8.81 1.76 2.14
C PHE A 132 -9.90 2.64 1.53
N LEU A 133 -10.14 2.54 0.23
CA LEU A 133 -11.16 3.32 -0.48
C LEU A 133 -12.57 3.05 0.07
N GLU A 134 -12.88 1.79 0.38
CA GLU A 134 -14.15 1.39 1.02
C GLU A 134 -14.27 1.94 2.44
N SER A 135 -13.15 2.03 3.17
CA SER A 135 -13.13 2.51 4.54
C SER A 135 -13.31 4.03 4.71
N LEU A 136 -13.15 4.83 3.64
CA LEU A 136 -13.25 6.29 3.70
C LEU A 136 -14.63 6.78 4.20
N ALA A 137 -15.71 6.08 3.83
CA ALA A 137 -17.04 6.39 4.34
C ALA A 137 -17.12 6.16 5.86
N THR A 138 -16.54 5.05 6.35
CA THR A 138 -16.45 4.76 7.78
C THR A 138 -15.63 5.84 8.49
N PHE A 139 -14.46 6.23 7.95
CA PHE A 139 -13.67 7.34 8.48
C PHE A 139 -14.51 8.62 8.66
N ALA A 140 -15.23 9.03 7.61
CA ALA A 140 -16.06 10.23 7.64
C ALA A 140 -17.13 10.18 8.76
N THR A 141 -17.75 9.01 8.98
CA THR A 141 -18.72 8.84 10.07
C THR A 141 -18.09 8.83 11.46
N LYS A 142 -16.84 8.37 11.58
CA LYS A 142 -16.10 8.28 12.85
C LYS A 142 -15.43 9.59 13.26
N LEU A 143 -15.25 10.51 12.33
CA LEU A 143 -14.65 11.82 12.61
C LEU A 143 -15.67 12.75 13.27
N THR A 144 -15.50 12.96 14.57
CA THR A 144 -16.26 13.95 15.34
C THR A 144 -15.73 15.36 15.10
N ASN A 145 -16.57 16.38 15.35
CA ASN A 145 -16.14 17.78 15.23
C ASN A 145 -15.00 18.09 16.20
N ASP A 146 -15.08 17.65 17.45
CA ASP A 146 -14.06 17.88 18.47
C ASP A 146 -12.70 17.31 18.05
N ARG A 147 -12.67 16.08 17.51
CA ARG A 147 -11.44 15.45 17.01
C ARG A 147 -10.87 16.22 15.82
N TYR A 148 -11.73 16.60 14.88
CA TYR A 148 -11.35 17.41 13.74
C TYR A 148 -10.73 18.75 14.15
N GLU A 149 -11.42 19.52 14.99
CA GLU A 149 -11.00 20.86 15.41
C GLU A 149 -9.68 20.82 16.19
N LYS A 150 -9.57 19.87 17.12
CA LYS A 150 -8.32 19.63 17.87
C LYS A 150 -7.16 19.36 16.92
N ARG A 151 -7.33 18.40 16.00
CA ARG A 151 -6.26 17.99 15.10
C ARG A 151 -5.90 19.10 14.10
N MET A 152 -6.90 19.83 13.60
CA MET A 152 -6.67 20.94 12.67
C MET A 152 -5.93 22.10 13.34
N THR A 153 -6.20 22.34 14.64
CA THR A 153 -5.47 23.34 15.43
C THR A 153 -4.00 22.94 15.58
N GLU A 154 -3.72 21.69 15.93
CA GLU A 154 -2.36 21.15 16.00
C GLU A 154 -1.62 21.28 14.65
N TYR A 155 -2.27 20.89 13.54
CA TYR A 155 -1.67 20.98 12.21
C TYR A 155 -1.35 22.42 11.80
N LYS A 156 -2.24 23.38 12.09
CA LYS A 156 -1.98 24.80 11.82
C LYS A 156 -0.75 25.28 12.57
N SER A 157 -0.64 24.96 13.85
CA SER A 157 0.52 25.34 14.67
C SER A 157 1.81 24.71 14.13
N ILE A 158 1.79 23.42 13.78
CA ILE A 158 2.96 22.73 13.18
C ILE A 158 3.38 23.43 11.88
N ARG A 159 2.42 23.76 11.01
CA ARG A 159 2.68 24.45 9.74
C ARG A 159 3.24 25.86 9.96
N GLU A 160 2.64 26.64 10.85
CA GLU A 160 3.09 28.00 11.16
C GLU A 160 4.52 28.00 11.71
N ASN A 161 4.84 27.10 12.64
CA ASN A 161 6.19 26.94 13.16
C ASN A 161 7.18 26.52 12.05
N PHE A 162 6.81 25.56 11.20
CA PHE A 162 7.66 25.15 10.08
C PHE A 162 7.96 26.31 9.12
N LEU A 163 6.94 27.11 8.78
CA LEU A 163 7.09 28.27 7.89
C LEU A 163 7.98 29.35 8.51
N GLU A 164 7.85 29.60 9.81
CA GLU A 164 8.67 30.57 10.52
C GLU A 164 10.13 30.10 10.62
N ASP A 165 10.35 28.85 11.03
CA ASP A 165 11.69 28.26 11.18
C ASP A 165 12.49 28.23 9.87
N HIS A 166 11.79 28.20 8.73
CA HIS A 166 12.39 28.14 7.39
C HIS A 166 12.12 29.39 6.56
N LYS A 167 11.69 30.49 7.20
CA LYS A 167 11.24 31.70 6.52
C LYS A 167 12.26 32.25 5.54
N ASP A 168 13.51 32.41 5.96
CA ASP A 168 14.57 32.98 5.11
C ASP A 168 14.81 32.13 3.86
N PHE A 169 14.78 30.80 3.99
CA PHE A 169 14.91 29.90 2.85
C PHE A 169 13.70 30.01 1.93
N ILE A 170 12.49 29.96 2.48
CA ILE A 170 11.23 30.04 1.70
C ILE A 170 11.16 31.37 0.94
N ASP A 171 11.46 32.49 1.60
CA ASP A 171 11.45 33.82 1.02
C ASP A 171 12.55 34.01 -0.05
N SER A 172 13.61 33.19 0.00
CA SER A 172 14.66 33.17 -1.02
C SER A 172 14.30 32.35 -2.28
N LEU A 173 13.22 31.55 -2.24
CA LEU A 173 12.79 30.76 -3.38
C LEU A 173 12.28 31.69 -4.51
N GLU A 174 12.67 31.36 -5.74
CA GLU A 174 12.19 32.08 -6.92
C GLU A 174 10.68 31.94 -7.02
N LYS A 175 9.99 33.07 -7.19
CA LYS A 175 8.53 33.06 -7.39
C LYS A 175 8.27 32.53 -8.79
N TYR A 176 7.43 31.51 -8.88
CA TYR A 176 6.92 31.05 -10.16
C TYR A 176 6.21 32.23 -10.86
N PRO A 177 6.52 32.53 -12.13
CA PRO A 177 5.86 33.62 -12.84
C PRO A 177 4.36 33.30 -13.00
N ASN A 178 3.52 34.10 -12.33
CA ASN A 178 2.05 34.16 -12.29
C ASN A 178 1.22 33.02 -12.95
N ASP A 179 0.28 32.48 -12.16
CA ASP A 179 -0.71 31.44 -12.49
C ASP A 179 -1.75 31.76 -13.59
N GLU A 180 -1.66 32.88 -14.31
CA GLU A 180 -2.69 33.25 -15.32
C GLU A 180 -2.71 32.33 -16.55
N GLU A 181 -1.69 31.49 -16.76
CA GLU A 181 -1.63 30.53 -17.88
C GLU A 181 -1.79 29.06 -17.47
N LEU A 182 -2.00 28.75 -16.19
CA LEU A 182 -2.11 27.37 -15.68
C LEU A 182 -3.55 26.82 -15.68
N HIS A 183 -4.37 27.26 -16.63
CA HIS A 183 -5.47 26.41 -17.12
C HIS A 183 -4.91 25.47 -18.19
N GLY A 184 -4.10 24.49 -17.76
CA GLY A 184 -4.00 23.24 -18.52
C GLY A 184 -5.42 22.73 -18.77
N PRO A 185 -5.71 22.10 -19.93
CA PRO A 185 -7.06 21.67 -20.24
C PRO A 185 -7.59 20.87 -19.05
N SER A 186 -8.64 21.41 -18.42
CA SER A 186 -9.46 20.65 -17.51
C SER A 186 -9.76 19.35 -18.26
N LEU A 187 -9.30 18.22 -17.73
CA LEU A 187 -9.84 16.92 -18.08
C LEU A 187 -11.29 16.93 -17.56
N ALA A 188 -12.14 17.73 -18.21
CA ALA A 188 -13.56 17.57 -18.17
C ALA A 188 -13.79 16.11 -18.52
N ALA A 189 -14.42 15.39 -17.59
CA ALA A 189 -14.96 14.08 -17.88
C ALA A 189 -15.71 14.18 -19.22
N PRO A 190 -15.51 13.23 -20.16
CA PRO A 190 -16.28 13.23 -21.39
C PRO A 190 -17.75 13.04 -21.03
N GLU A 191 -18.49 14.14 -20.95
CA GLU A 191 -19.94 14.16 -21.06
C GLU A 191 -20.28 14.00 -22.54
N ASP A 192 -20.32 12.76 -23.01
CA ASP A 192 -21.33 12.40 -24.02
C ASP A 192 -21.54 10.87 -24.06
N GLU A 193 -22.71 10.46 -23.56
CA GLU A 193 -23.35 9.23 -23.98
C GLU A 193 -23.87 9.42 -25.42
N SER A 194 -23.09 9.04 -26.43
CA SER A 194 -23.71 8.57 -27.67
C SER A 194 -22.83 7.61 -28.48
N SER A 195 -23.37 6.40 -28.62
CA SER A 195 -23.15 5.45 -29.71
C SER A 195 -21.70 5.09 -30.07
N TYR A 196 -21.19 4.02 -29.46
CA TYR A 196 -20.41 3.05 -30.24
C TYR A 196 -21.29 1.85 -30.58
N THR A 197 -21.73 1.88 -31.84
CA THR A 197 -22.41 0.81 -32.55
C THR A 197 -21.60 -0.46 -32.48
N ARG A 198 -22.19 -1.50 -31.89
CA ARG A 198 -21.75 -2.88 -31.97
C ARG A 198 -22.05 -3.41 -33.37
N THR A 199 -21.09 -3.33 -34.29
CA THR A 199 -21.12 -4.15 -35.51
C THR A 199 -20.49 -5.49 -35.20
N GLY A 200 -21.35 -6.47 -34.92
CA GLY A 200 -21.02 -7.87 -35.13
C GLY A 200 -21.04 -8.15 -36.63
N GLU A 201 -19.93 -8.67 -37.15
CA GLU A 201 -19.96 -9.51 -38.34
C GLU A 201 -19.40 -10.88 -37.96
N SER A 202 -20.34 -11.82 -37.86
CA SER A 202 -20.08 -13.24 -37.96
C SER A 202 -19.73 -13.54 -39.42
N THR A 203 -18.53 -14.05 -39.67
CA THR A 203 -18.28 -14.91 -40.83
C THR A 203 -17.55 -16.16 -40.36
N SER A 204 -18.35 -17.21 -40.23
CA SER A 204 -17.92 -18.60 -40.33
C SER A 204 -17.21 -18.85 -41.66
N ASN A 205 -16.03 -19.46 -41.63
CA ASN A 205 -15.72 -20.50 -42.60
C ASN A 205 -14.73 -21.52 -42.02
N SER A 206 -15.24 -22.74 -41.96
CA SER A 206 -14.50 -23.99 -41.77
C SER A 206 -13.67 -24.27 -43.02
N THR A 207 -12.40 -24.64 -42.85
CA THR A 207 -11.81 -25.66 -43.72
C THR A 207 -10.74 -26.46 -42.98
N ASN A 208 -10.92 -27.77 -43.01
CA ASN A 208 -10.05 -28.82 -42.52
C ASN A 208 -8.61 -28.69 -43.03
N THR A 209 -7.64 -29.01 -42.18
CA THR A 209 -6.55 -29.91 -42.60
C THR A 209 -6.06 -30.72 -41.40
N SER A 210 -6.19 -32.04 -41.56
CA SER A 210 -5.67 -33.11 -40.73
C SER A 210 -4.16 -33.35 -40.98
N VAL A 211 -3.59 -34.29 -40.20
CA VAL A 211 -2.31 -35.02 -40.40
C VAL A 211 -1.10 -34.30 -39.75
N ASP A 212 -0.27 -34.86 -38.85
CA ASP A 212 -0.05 -36.24 -38.44
C ASP A 212 0.57 -36.37 -37.02
N LYS A 213 0.31 -37.52 -36.40
CA LYS A 213 1.13 -38.10 -35.32
C LYS A 213 2.36 -38.77 -35.95
N ASN A 214 3.55 -38.55 -35.39
CA ASN A 214 4.49 -39.65 -35.28
C ASN A 214 5.49 -39.45 -34.13
N SER A 215 5.57 -40.50 -33.33
CA SER A 215 6.52 -40.83 -32.27
C SER A 215 7.98 -40.78 -32.76
N ILE A 216 8.95 -40.71 -31.83
CA ILE A 216 10.11 -41.62 -31.74
C ILE A 216 11.06 -41.22 -30.57
N SER A 217 11.21 -42.17 -29.64
CA SER A 217 12.39 -42.59 -28.86
C SER A 217 13.21 -41.64 -27.95
N GLY A 218 13.32 -42.01 -26.66
CA GLY A 218 14.59 -41.87 -25.88
C GLY A 218 15.57 -43.02 -26.21
N PRO A 219 16.54 -43.42 -25.36
CA PRO A 219 17.08 -42.87 -24.09
C PRO A 219 18.66 -42.74 -24.21
N PRO A 220 19.58 -42.83 -23.20
CA PRO A 220 19.61 -43.74 -22.03
C PRO A 220 20.06 -43.15 -20.67
N ILE A 221 19.87 -44.04 -19.69
CA ILE A 221 20.32 -44.14 -18.31
C ILE A 221 21.83 -43.91 -18.11
N GLY A 222 22.19 -43.29 -16.97
CA GLY A 222 23.51 -43.35 -16.36
C GLY A 222 23.39 -43.52 -14.85
N ALA A 223 24.00 -44.59 -14.34
CA ALA A 223 23.97 -45.05 -12.95
C ALA A 223 25.22 -44.61 -12.15
N GLY A 224 25.13 -44.71 -10.83
CA GLY A 224 26.21 -44.59 -9.83
C GLY A 224 25.65 -43.85 -8.60
N ASP A 225 25.18 -44.50 -7.53
CA ASP A 225 25.76 -45.51 -6.61
C ASP A 225 26.91 -45.01 -5.72
N SER A 226 26.88 -45.48 -4.47
CA SER A 226 27.58 -45.09 -3.22
C SER A 226 27.04 -43.81 -2.54
N GLY A 227 26.50 -43.84 -1.32
CA GLY A 227 26.56 -44.82 -0.23
C GLY A 227 27.08 -44.14 1.04
N VAL A 228 26.65 -44.66 2.20
CA VAL A 228 27.14 -44.41 3.57
C VAL A 228 26.33 -43.42 4.43
N ASP A 229 25.36 -43.98 5.15
CA ASP A 229 25.21 -44.05 6.62
C ASP A 229 25.63 -42.86 7.51
N GLY A 230 24.72 -42.44 8.39
CA GLY A 230 25.06 -41.46 9.44
C GLY A 230 23.96 -41.01 10.40
N ASN A 231 23.19 -41.96 10.93
CA ASN A 231 22.55 -42.01 12.25
C ASN A 231 22.68 -40.86 13.30
N TYR A 232 21.56 -40.66 14.04
CA TYR A 232 21.39 -40.14 15.44
C TYR A 232 21.37 -38.62 15.79
N MET A 233 20.13 -38.14 16.01
CA MET A 233 19.56 -37.49 17.23
C MET A 233 20.12 -36.19 17.87
N PRO A 234 19.26 -35.43 18.60
CA PRO A 234 19.39 -33.99 18.82
C PRO A 234 20.14 -33.62 20.11
N LYS A 235 20.76 -32.43 20.13
CA LYS A 235 21.25 -31.78 21.35
C LYS A 235 20.45 -30.53 21.69
N SER A 236 20.10 -30.49 22.96
CA SER A 236 19.35 -29.52 23.74
C SER A 236 20.20 -28.33 24.23
N GLY A 237 19.53 -27.19 24.44
CA GLY A 237 19.88 -26.14 25.42
C GLY A 237 20.91 -25.09 24.99
N PRO A 238 20.79 -23.84 25.49
CA PRO A 238 20.92 -23.61 26.93
C PRO A 238 19.86 -22.70 27.61
N SER A 239 19.57 -23.10 28.86
CA SER A 239 19.13 -22.30 30.02
C SER A 239 20.03 -21.06 30.19
N GLY A 240 19.55 -19.84 30.45
CA GLY A 240 18.77 -19.46 31.63
C GLY A 240 19.66 -18.67 32.59
N ALA A 241 19.77 -17.35 32.40
CA ALA A 241 20.46 -16.44 33.30
C ALA A 241 19.45 -15.83 34.29
N LYS A 242 19.68 -16.04 35.60
CA LYS A 242 19.05 -15.29 36.70
C LYS A 242 20.14 -14.62 37.53
N GLY A 243 20.00 -13.32 37.73
CA GLY A 243 20.76 -12.50 38.68
C GLY A 243 20.00 -11.20 38.99
N PRO A 244 20.11 -10.63 40.20
CA PRO A 244 18.94 -10.12 40.94
C PRO A 244 18.70 -8.60 40.85
N LEU A 245 17.43 -8.22 41.07
CA LEU A 245 16.98 -6.88 41.47
C LEU A 245 17.27 -6.67 42.95
N ASN A 246 17.94 -5.57 43.29
CA ASN A 246 17.88 -4.97 44.63
C ASN A 246 18.24 -3.48 44.55
N ILE A 247 17.25 -2.59 44.59
CA ILE A 247 17.45 -1.19 44.98
C ILE A 247 16.23 -0.76 45.80
N THR A 248 16.42 -0.67 47.11
CA THR A 248 15.69 0.21 48.02
C THR A 248 16.70 1.16 48.63
N ASN A 249 16.49 2.46 48.40
CA ASN A 249 16.45 3.51 49.41
C ASN A 249 15.88 4.77 48.76
#